data_AF-A0A072V0H7-F1
#
_entry.id   AF-A0A072V0H7-F1
#
_cell.length_a   1.000
_cell.length_b   1.000
_cell.length_c   1.000
_cell.angle_alpha   90.00
_cell.angle_beta   90.00
_cell.angle_gamma   90.00
#
_symmetry.space_group_name_H-M   'P 1'
#
loop_
_entity.id
_entity.type
_entity.pdbx_description
1 polymer ?
#
loop_
_entity_poly.entity_id
_entity_poly.type
_entity_poly.pdbx_seq_one_letter_code
_entity_poly.pdbx_strand_id
1 'polypeptide(L)'
;MAAPFFSTPFQPYVYQSQQDAIIPFQILGGESQVVQIMLKPHEKIIAKPGSMCFMSGSVEMENAYLPENEVGIWQWLFGKTVTNIVVRNSGPSDGFVGIAAPYFARILPIDLATFNGEILCQPDAFLCSVNDVKVSNTVDQRGRNVVAGAEVFLRQKLSGQGLAFILGGGSVVQKILEVGEVLAVDVSCIVAVTSTVDIQIKYNGPARRTMFGVSSFYF
;
A
#
# COMPACT_ATOMS: atom_id res chain seq x y z
N MET A 1 14.67 -13.91 -29.95
CA MET A 1 13.67 -13.13 -29.20
C MET A 1 14.25 -12.82 -27.84
N ALA A 2 14.25 -11.55 -27.41
CA ALA A 2 14.67 -11.16 -26.07
C ALA A 2 13.53 -11.38 -25.07
N ALA A 3 13.85 -11.71 -23.83
CA ALA A 3 12.84 -11.80 -22.76
C ALA A 3 12.22 -10.41 -22.50
N PRO A 4 10.93 -10.32 -22.17
CA PRO A 4 10.32 -9.06 -21.75
C PRO A 4 11.06 -8.51 -20.52
N PHE A 5 11.30 -7.20 -20.52
CA PHE A 5 12.03 -6.54 -19.44
C PHE A 5 11.11 -6.35 -18.23
N PHE A 6 11.42 -7.07 -17.14
CA PHE A 6 10.89 -6.85 -15.81
C PHE A 6 12.03 -6.41 -14.92
N SER A 7 11.86 -5.32 -14.17
CA SER A 7 12.81 -4.91 -13.14
C SER A 7 12.38 -5.46 -11.79
N THR A 8 13.34 -5.87 -10.96
CA THR A 8 13.09 -6.02 -9.53
C THR A 8 13.28 -4.64 -8.88
N PRO A 9 12.40 -4.21 -7.98
CA PRO A 9 12.58 -2.93 -7.28
C PRO A 9 13.72 -2.97 -6.25
N PHE A 10 14.50 -4.07 -6.16
CA PHE A 10 15.44 -4.38 -5.08
C PHE A 10 16.93 -4.36 -5.48
N GLN A 11 17.35 -3.42 -6.33
CA GLN A 11 18.69 -2.87 -6.14
C GLN A 11 18.66 -1.97 -4.89
N PRO A 12 19.77 -1.72 -4.16
CA PRO A 12 19.77 -0.81 -3.01
C PRO A 12 19.25 0.56 -3.47
N TYR A 13 17.96 0.78 -3.27
CA TYR A 13 17.28 1.98 -3.70
C TYR A 13 17.58 3.01 -2.62
N VAL A 14 18.66 3.77 -2.83
CA VAL A 14 18.82 5.04 -2.13
C VAL A 14 17.71 5.92 -2.66
N TYR A 15 16.59 5.95 -1.95
CA TYR A 15 15.48 6.82 -2.27
C TYR A 15 15.96 8.27 -2.21
N GLN A 16 16.12 8.89 -3.38
CA GLN A 16 16.34 10.31 -3.54
C GLN A 16 15.01 10.92 -4.00
N SER A 17 14.18 11.39 -3.07
CA SER A 17 13.03 12.21 -3.46
C SER A 17 13.54 13.52 -4.09
N GLN A 18 12.76 14.07 -5.01
CA GLN A 18 12.98 15.41 -5.54
C GLN A 18 12.58 16.52 -4.55
N GLN A 19 12.01 16.19 -3.37
CA GLN A 19 11.63 17.15 -2.34
C GLN A 19 12.73 17.34 -1.28
N ASP A 20 13.01 18.60 -0.94
CA ASP A 20 14.06 19.08 0.00
C ASP A 20 13.91 18.62 1.46
N ALA A 21 12.89 17.82 1.79
CA ALA A 21 12.68 17.24 3.13
C ALA A 21 12.55 15.71 3.05
N ILE A 22 13.65 15.03 2.73
CA ILE A 22 13.70 13.57 2.72
C ILE A 22 13.69 13.08 4.17
N ILE A 23 12.60 12.41 4.57
CA ILE A 23 12.56 11.63 5.80
C ILE A 23 13.39 10.36 5.56
N PRO A 24 14.52 10.16 6.25
CA PRO A 24 15.37 9.01 6.01
C PRO A 24 14.68 7.71 6.43
N PHE A 25 14.80 6.67 5.61
CA PHE A 25 14.32 5.33 5.97
C PHE A 25 15.26 4.25 5.46
N GLN A 26 15.14 3.06 6.04
CA GLN A 26 15.82 1.85 5.61
C GLN A 26 14.85 0.68 5.62
N ILE A 27 14.85 -0.13 4.55
CA ILE A 27 14.13 -1.40 4.52
C ILE A 27 15.11 -2.51 4.90
N LEU A 28 14.75 -3.25 5.94
CA LEU A 28 15.51 -4.34 6.53
C LEU A 28 14.81 -5.67 6.23
N GLY A 29 15.59 -6.74 6.11
CA GLY A 29 15.08 -8.10 5.91
C GLY A 29 14.95 -8.53 4.43
N GLY A 30 14.84 -9.85 4.26
CA GLY A 30 14.69 -10.51 2.95
C GLY A 30 13.22 -10.73 2.61
N GLU A 31 12.71 -11.93 2.92
CA GLU A 31 11.33 -12.37 2.61
C GLU A 31 10.26 -11.82 3.58
N SER A 32 10.69 -11.39 4.76
CA SER A 32 9.87 -10.63 5.70
C SER A 32 10.62 -9.34 6.01
N GLN A 33 9.97 -8.20 5.80
CA GLN A 33 10.62 -6.90 5.80
C GLN A 33 10.07 -5.95 6.86
N VAL A 34 10.96 -5.08 7.32
CA VAL A 34 10.64 -3.97 8.23
C VAL A 34 11.17 -2.69 7.60
N VAL A 35 10.36 -1.63 7.55
CA VAL A 35 10.83 -0.29 7.24
C VAL A 35 11.10 0.46 8.54
N GLN A 36 12.35 0.85 8.75
CA GLN A 36 12.74 1.76 9.82
C GLN A 36 12.74 3.18 9.27
N ILE A 37 11.97 4.07 9.90
CA ILE A 37 11.82 5.47 9.51
C ILE A 37 12.39 6.34 10.62
N MET A 38 13.26 7.28 10.25
CA MET A 38 13.80 8.29 11.16
C MET A 38 12.81 9.44 11.28
N LEU A 39 12.61 9.98 12.49
CA LEU A 39 11.68 11.08 12.75
C LEU A 39 12.42 12.21 13.45
N LYS A 40 12.47 13.39 12.84
CA LYS A 40 12.90 14.62 13.53
C LYS A 40 11.88 15.00 14.61
N PRO A 41 12.24 15.90 15.54
CA PRO A 41 11.29 16.44 16.50
C PRO A 41 9.99 16.91 15.82
N HIS A 42 8.86 16.47 16.36
CA HIS A 42 7.49 16.75 15.89
C HIS A 42 7.07 16.11 14.56
N GLU A 43 7.96 15.39 13.86
CA GLU A 43 7.56 14.60 12.69
C GLU A 43 6.68 13.42 13.10
N LYS A 44 5.81 13.00 12.17
CA LYS A 44 4.89 11.90 12.36
C LYS A 44 4.74 11.06 11.11
N ILE A 45 4.31 9.82 11.31
CA ILE A 45 3.87 8.91 10.26
C ILE A 45 2.47 8.41 10.54
N ILE A 46 1.82 7.95 9.50
CA ILE A 46 0.59 7.17 9.59
C ILE A 46 0.95 5.74 9.23
N ALA A 47 0.50 4.76 10.01
CA ALA A 47 0.74 3.35 9.72
C ALA A 47 -0.52 2.50 9.93
N LYS A 48 -0.50 1.29 9.37
CA LYS A 48 -1.54 0.28 9.55
C LYS A 48 -1.57 -0.19 11.01
N PRO A 49 -2.75 -0.36 11.63
CA PRO A 49 -2.83 -0.89 12.98
C PRO A 49 -2.16 -2.25 13.11
N GLY A 50 -1.42 -2.47 14.20
CA GLY A 50 -0.71 -3.73 14.47
C GLY A 50 0.57 -3.96 13.65
N SER A 51 1.00 -2.98 12.84
CA SER A 51 2.24 -3.10 12.04
C SER A 51 3.50 -2.53 12.71
N MET A 52 3.36 -1.79 13.82
CA MET A 52 4.51 -1.25 14.54
C MET A 52 5.24 -2.35 15.32
N CYS A 53 6.56 -2.45 15.13
CA CYS A 53 7.41 -3.45 15.79
C CYS A 53 8.27 -2.86 16.91
N PHE A 54 8.87 -1.70 16.66
CA PHE A 54 9.72 -1.02 17.63
C PHE A 54 9.68 0.49 17.41
N MET A 55 9.97 1.26 18.45
CA MET A 55 10.14 2.71 18.37
C MET A 55 11.12 3.18 19.44
N SER A 56 11.80 4.31 19.20
CA SER A 56 12.66 4.95 20.18
C SER A 56 11.84 5.52 21.35
N GLY A 57 12.45 5.67 22.53
CA GLY A 57 11.72 6.06 23.76
C GLY A 57 11.01 7.41 23.74
N SER A 58 11.38 8.34 22.86
CA SER A 58 10.72 9.65 22.70
C SER A 58 9.57 9.65 21.70
N VAL A 59 9.32 8.52 21.04
CA VAL A 59 8.28 8.37 20.02
C VAL A 59 7.03 7.81 20.67
N GLU A 60 5.91 8.48 20.41
CA GLU A 60 4.60 8.15 20.95
C GLU A 60 3.70 7.63 19.83
N MET A 61 2.77 6.74 20.20
CA MET A 61 1.79 6.15 19.29
C MET A 61 0.38 6.47 19.77
N GLU A 62 -0.46 6.92 18.84
CA GLU A 62 -1.87 7.19 19.04
C GLU A 62 -2.71 6.41 18.01
N ASN A 63 -3.90 5.97 18.40
CA ASN A 63 -4.85 5.33 17.49
C ASN A 63 -5.76 6.37 16.85
N ALA A 64 -5.92 6.30 15.52
CA ALA A 64 -6.94 7.06 14.79
C ALA A 64 -8.19 6.20 14.58
N TYR A 65 -9.35 6.76 14.90
CA TYR A 65 -10.66 6.10 14.82
C TYR A 65 -11.52 6.76 13.73
N LEU A 66 -12.49 6.00 13.20
CA LEU A 66 -13.49 6.55 12.27
C LEU A 66 -14.30 7.70 12.92
N PRO A 67 -14.62 8.78 12.17
CA PRO A 67 -15.44 9.88 12.66
C PRO A 67 -16.85 9.40 13.02
N GLU A 68 -17.40 9.91 14.13
CA GLU A 68 -18.68 9.46 14.71
C GLU A 68 -19.90 9.61 13.77
N ASN A 69 -19.83 10.48 12.76
CA ASN A 69 -20.92 10.72 11.81
C ASN A 69 -21.10 9.62 10.73
N GLU A 70 -20.17 8.67 10.64
CA GLU A 70 -20.25 7.51 9.72
C GLU A 70 -20.53 6.20 10.48
N VAL A 71 -20.80 6.28 11.79
CA VAL A 71 -20.85 5.13 12.70
C VAL A 71 -22.28 4.60 12.83
N GLY A 72 -22.54 3.44 12.23
CA GLY A 72 -23.78 2.71 12.42
C GLY A 72 -23.91 2.10 13.83
N ILE A 73 -25.14 1.82 14.26
CA ILE A 73 -25.53 1.22 15.56
C ILE A 73 -24.69 -0.03 15.91
N TRP A 74 -24.21 -0.75 14.89
CA TRP A 74 -23.36 -1.93 15.01
C TRP A 74 -21.99 -1.66 15.64
N GLN A 75 -21.34 -0.52 15.38
CA GLN A 75 -20.01 -0.22 15.95
C GLN A 75 -20.07 0.16 17.44
N TRP A 76 -21.23 0.62 17.94
CA TRP A 76 -21.42 0.83 19.37
C TRP A 76 -21.41 -0.49 20.16
N LEU A 77 -21.92 -1.58 19.56
CA LEU A 77 -21.92 -2.92 20.16
C LEU A 77 -20.55 -3.62 20.10
N PHE A 78 -19.73 -3.36 19.08
CA PHE A 78 -18.46 -4.06 18.85
C PHE A 78 -17.19 -3.20 19.12
N GLY A 79 -17.36 -1.96 19.56
CA GLY A 79 -16.26 -1.03 19.86
C GLY A 79 -15.81 -0.19 18.66
N LYS A 80 -15.09 0.91 18.93
CA LYS A 80 -14.56 1.82 17.91
C LYS A 80 -13.50 1.11 17.06
N THR A 81 -13.68 1.05 15.75
CA THR A 81 -12.70 0.47 14.81
C THR A 81 -11.53 1.44 14.63
N VAL A 82 -10.31 0.98 14.91
CA VAL A 82 -9.07 1.71 14.59
C VAL A 82 -8.81 1.57 13.10
N THR A 83 -8.67 2.69 12.39
CA THR A 83 -8.38 2.69 10.95
C THR A 83 -6.89 2.80 10.68
N ASN A 84 -6.18 3.56 11.50
CA ASN A 84 -4.76 3.84 11.35
C ASN A 84 -4.16 4.10 12.73
N ILE A 85 -2.84 4.00 12.82
CA ILE A 85 -2.07 4.50 13.96
C ILE A 85 -1.27 5.72 13.50
N VAL A 86 -1.12 6.70 14.38
CA VAL A 86 -0.27 7.87 14.19
C VAL A 86 0.91 7.70 15.13
N VAL A 87 2.12 7.71 14.59
CA VAL A 87 3.35 7.62 15.37
C VAL A 87 4.09 8.94 15.24
N ARG A 88 4.42 9.60 16.35
CA ARG A 88 5.01 10.95 16.39
C ARG A 88 6.23 10.99 17.29
N ASN A 89 7.27 11.68 16.86
CA ASN A 89 8.38 12.01 17.75
C ASN A 89 8.03 13.23 18.62
N SER A 90 7.76 13.01 19.90
CA SER A 90 7.42 14.07 20.86
C SER A 90 8.66 14.60 21.60
N GLY A 91 9.84 14.00 21.37
CA GLY A 91 11.09 14.41 21.99
C GLY A 91 11.85 15.53 21.25
N PRO A 92 12.89 16.09 21.91
CA PRO A 92 13.71 17.15 21.35
C PRO A 92 14.83 16.65 20.41
N SER A 93 15.11 15.35 20.38
CA SER A 93 16.11 14.72 19.51
C SER A 93 15.46 13.84 18.46
N ASP A 94 16.21 13.50 17.41
CA ASP A 94 15.78 12.53 16.41
C ASP A 94 15.43 11.17 17.06
N GLY A 95 14.36 10.57 16.56
CA GLY A 95 13.86 9.26 16.97
C GLY A 95 13.70 8.34 15.76
N PHE A 96 13.21 7.13 15.99
CA PHE A 96 12.93 6.17 14.92
C PHE A 96 11.75 5.27 15.26
N VAL A 97 11.13 4.72 14.22
CA VAL A 97 10.06 3.73 14.31
C VAL A 97 10.27 2.65 13.25
N GLY A 98 10.08 1.39 13.63
CA GLY A 98 10.07 0.23 12.74
C GLY A 98 8.64 -0.27 12.48
N ILE A 99 8.25 -0.31 11.22
CA ILE A 99 6.95 -0.82 10.76
C ILE A 99 7.18 -2.07 9.91
N ALA A 100 6.57 -3.20 10.27
CA ALA A 100 6.78 -4.48 9.60
C ALA A 100 5.60 -4.94 8.76
N ALA A 101 5.93 -5.69 7.71
CA ALA A 101 4.95 -6.46 6.97
C ALA A 101 4.33 -7.54 7.90
N PRO A 102 2.99 -7.66 7.96
CA PRO A 102 2.31 -8.66 8.81
C PRO A 102 2.28 -10.07 8.20
N TYR A 103 2.87 -10.26 7.02
CA TYR A 103 2.99 -11.53 6.30
C TYR A 103 4.21 -11.49 5.37
N PHE A 104 4.52 -12.59 4.68
CA PHE A 104 5.61 -12.67 3.69
C PHE A 104 5.34 -11.73 2.51
N ALA A 105 5.89 -10.53 2.62
CA ALA A 105 5.70 -9.47 1.68
C ALA A 105 6.93 -8.58 1.62
N ARG A 106 7.04 -7.96 0.46
CA ARG A 106 8.03 -6.96 0.13
C ARG A 106 7.43 -5.57 0.35
N ILE A 107 8.17 -4.70 1.02
CA ILE A 107 7.82 -3.30 1.23
C ILE A 107 8.32 -2.50 0.02
N LEU A 108 7.40 -1.77 -0.61
CA LEU A 108 7.66 -0.96 -1.79
C LEU A 108 7.48 0.52 -1.45
N PRO A 109 8.54 1.34 -1.50
CA PRO A 109 8.43 2.78 -1.36
C PRO A 109 7.89 3.41 -2.65
N ILE A 110 6.80 4.16 -2.54
CA ILE A 110 6.10 4.83 -3.64
C ILE A 110 6.11 6.34 -3.42
N ASP A 111 6.95 7.05 -4.16
CA ASP A 111 6.86 8.53 -4.24
C ASP A 111 5.66 8.91 -5.09
N LEU A 112 4.59 9.41 -4.45
CA LEU A 112 3.38 9.79 -5.18
C LEU A 112 3.63 10.89 -6.20
N ALA A 113 4.64 11.76 -5.99
CA ALA A 113 4.98 12.79 -6.98
C ALA A 113 5.44 12.20 -8.32
N THR A 114 6.05 11.01 -8.30
CA THR A 114 6.48 10.29 -9.53
C THR A 114 5.28 9.71 -10.30
N PHE A 115 4.12 9.59 -9.66
CA PHE A 115 2.90 9.00 -10.21
C PHE A 115 1.76 10.02 -10.32
N ASN A 116 2.08 11.28 -10.64
CA ASN A 116 1.08 12.38 -10.77
C ASN A 116 0.23 12.58 -9.50
N GLY A 117 0.80 12.28 -8.33
CA GLY A 117 0.14 12.44 -7.04
C GLY A 117 -0.82 11.32 -6.67
N GLU A 118 -0.93 10.24 -7.45
CA GLU A 118 -1.86 9.14 -7.13
C GLU A 118 -1.44 7.76 -7.66
N ILE A 119 -1.84 6.71 -6.94
CA ILE A 119 -1.71 5.33 -7.38
C ILE A 119 -2.88 4.49 -6.87
N LEU A 120 -3.29 3.49 -7.66
CA LEU A 120 -4.29 2.49 -7.27
C LEU A 120 -3.56 1.21 -6.84
N CYS A 121 -3.93 0.64 -5.71
CA CYS A 121 -3.34 -0.58 -5.18
C CYS A 121 -4.39 -1.58 -4.68
N GLN A 122 -3.94 -2.80 -4.43
CA GLN A 122 -4.78 -3.84 -3.85
C GLN A 122 -5.39 -3.39 -2.51
N PRO A 123 -6.54 -3.95 -2.12
CA PRO A 123 -7.09 -3.73 -0.79
C PRO A 123 -6.03 -4.10 0.25
N ASP A 124 -5.93 -3.27 1.28
CA ASP A 124 -5.01 -3.50 2.41
C ASP A 124 -3.50 -3.52 2.09
N ALA A 125 -3.10 -3.09 0.90
CA ALA A 125 -1.70 -2.98 0.49
C ALA A 125 -0.94 -1.88 1.24
N PHE A 126 -1.62 -0.81 1.66
CA PHE A 126 -1.03 0.26 2.46
C PHE A 126 -0.43 -0.25 3.78
N LEU A 127 0.85 0.05 4.00
CA LEU A 127 1.57 -0.24 5.24
C LEU A 127 1.71 1.01 6.10
N CYS A 128 2.36 2.05 5.58
CA CYS A 128 2.55 3.33 6.25
C CYS A 128 2.86 4.45 5.26
N SER A 129 2.88 5.69 5.74
CA SER A 129 3.26 6.85 4.96
C SER A 129 3.90 7.93 5.82
N VAL A 130 4.73 8.72 5.15
CA VAL A 130 5.29 9.98 5.65
C VAL A 130 4.73 11.14 4.84
N ASN A 131 4.71 12.34 5.43
CA ASN A 131 4.16 13.56 4.82
C ASN A 131 2.66 13.43 4.45
N ASP A 132 2.23 14.13 3.40
CA ASP A 132 0.83 14.22 3.00
C ASP A 132 0.45 13.05 2.09
N VAL A 133 -0.05 11.97 2.68
CA VAL A 133 -0.62 10.82 1.97
C VAL A 133 -2.00 10.52 2.51
N LYS A 134 -3.00 10.62 1.63
CA LYS A 134 -4.38 10.22 1.88
C LYS A 134 -4.63 8.82 1.35
N VAL A 135 -5.10 7.94 2.24
CA VAL A 135 -5.58 6.60 1.89
C VAL A 135 -7.09 6.64 1.74
N SER A 136 -7.60 6.29 0.56
CA SER A 136 -9.04 6.19 0.30
C SER A 136 -9.38 4.77 -0.11
N ASN A 137 -10.26 4.12 0.65
CA ASN A 137 -10.78 2.81 0.27
C ASN A 137 -12.10 3.02 -0.49
N THR A 138 -12.12 2.70 -1.78
CA THR A 138 -13.32 2.76 -2.61
C THR A 138 -14.18 1.55 -2.29
N VAL A 139 -15.25 1.76 -1.50
CA VAL A 139 -16.31 0.76 -1.31
C VAL A 139 -17.32 0.97 -2.41
N ASP A 140 -17.46 -0.01 -3.30
CA ASP A 140 -18.47 0.03 -4.36
C ASP A 140 -19.87 -0.11 -3.72
N GLN A 141 -20.51 1.01 -3.40
CA GLN A 141 -21.82 1.04 -2.73
C GLN A 141 -23.01 0.77 -3.66
N ARG A 142 -22.80 0.43 -4.94
CA ARG A 142 -23.92 0.26 -5.89
C ARG A 142 -23.74 -0.97 -6.78
N GLY A 143 -24.31 -2.09 -6.33
CA GLY A 143 -24.51 -3.31 -7.12
C GLY A 143 -25.52 -3.19 -8.27
N ARG A 144 -25.48 -2.12 -9.06
CA ARG A 144 -26.29 -1.99 -10.29
C ARG A 144 -25.45 -1.35 -11.40
N ASN A 145 -25.00 -2.22 -12.31
CA ASN A 145 -24.33 -1.92 -13.59
C ASN A 145 -22.88 -1.41 -13.47
N VAL A 146 -21.98 -2.26 -12.98
CA VAL A 146 -20.54 -2.00 -12.99
C VAL A 146 -19.96 -2.48 -14.33
N VAL A 147 -19.44 -1.54 -15.12
CA VAL A 147 -18.47 -1.84 -16.18
C VAL A 147 -17.22 -2.36 -15.47
N ALA A 148 -16.80 -3.60 -15.76
CA ALA A 148 -15.70 -4.26 -15.07
C ALA A 148 -14.34 -3.58 -15.39
N GLY A 149 -13.96 -2.58 -14.58
CA GLY A 149 -12.66 -1.88 -14.64
C GLY A 149 -11.77 -2.19 -13.43
N ALA A 150 -10.62 -1.50 -13.35
CA ALA A 150 -9.61 -1.63 -12.27
C ALA A 150 -10.21 -1.53 -10.86
N GLU A 151 -11.17 -0.62 -10.70
CA GLU A 151 -11.78 -0.20 -9.43
C GLU A 151 -12.53 -1.34 -8.73
N VAL A 152 -12.86 -2.42 -9.44
CA VAL A 152 -13.52 -3.60 -8.88
C VAL A 152 -12.59 -4.38 -7.93
N PHE A 153 -11.28 -4.33 -8.17
CA PHE A 153 -10.27 -5.11 -7.43
C PHE A 153 -9.20 -4.24 -6.77
N LEU A 154 -8.74 -3.18 -7.43
CA LEU A 154 -7.82 -2.20 -6.84
C LEU A 154 -8.63 -1.12 -6.12
N ARG A 155 -9.08 -1.49 -4.92
CA ARG A 155 -10.04 -0.68 -4.13
C ARG A 155 -9.37 0.33 -3.21
N GLN A 156 -8.04 0.39 -3.19
CA GLN A 156 -7.33 1.34 -2.36
C GLN A 156 -6.62 2.35 -3.26
N LYS A 157 -6.95 3.62 -3.08
CA LYS A 157 -6.30 4.76 -3.73
C LYS A 157 -5.42 5.48 -2.73
N LEU A 158 -4.16 5.68 -3.10
CA LEU A 158 -3.23 6.53 -2.37
C LEU A 158 -3.05 7.82 -3.16
N SER A 159 -3.13 8.97 -2.50
CA SER A 159 -3.02 10.27 -3.15
C SER A 159 -2.36 11.31 -2.25
N GLY A 160 -1.68 12.29 -2.84
CA GLY A 160 -1.05 13.39 -2.11
C GLY A 160 0.38 13.69 -2.56
N GLN A 161 1.13 14.35 -1.69
CA GLN A 161 2.52 14.79 -1.89
C GLN A 161 3.39 14.21 -0.78
N GLY A 162 3.56 12.89 -0.81
CA GLY A 162 4.32 12.17 0.19
C GLY A 162 4.77 10.80 -0.30
N LEU A 163 5.47 10.11 0.60
CA LEU A 163 5.99 8.77 0.35
C LEU A 163 5.09 7.76 1.06
N ALA A 164 4.52 6.85 0.27
CA ALA A 164 3.73 5.73 0.76
C ALA A 164 4.54 4.45 0.70
N PHE A 165 4.42 3.61 1.71
CA PHE A 165 4.97 2.27 1.74
C PHE A 165 3.83 1.28 1.56
N ILE A 166 3.89 0.46 0.52
CA ILE A 166 2.90 -0.58 0.24
C ILE A 166 3.52 -1.98 0.31
N LEU A 167 2.67 -2.98 0.49
CA LEU A 167 3.05 -4.39 0.54
C LEU A 167 2.75 -5.06 -0.80
N GLY A 168 3.73 -5.77 -1.34
CA GLY A 168 3.53 -6.78 -2.39
C GLY A 168 3.81 -8.17 -1.84
N GLY A 169 2.83 -9.07 -1.87
CA GLY A 169 2.99 -10.44 -1.38
C GLY A 169 4.01 -11.23 -2.21
N GLY A 170 4.87 -12.01 -1.54
CA GLY A 170 5.88 -12.82 -2.22
C GLY A 170 6.94 -11.99 -2.94
N SER A 171 7.32 -12.41 -4.15
CA SER A 171 8.27 -11.67 -4.99
C SER A 171 7.55 -10.62 -5.84
N VAL A 172 8.16 -9.45 -5.97
CA VAL A 172 7.59 -8.31 -6.71
C VAL A 172 8.45 -8.01 -7.94
N VAL A 173 7.78 -7.79 -9.07
CA VAL A 173 8.36 -7.29 -10.31
C VAL A 173 7.65 -6.00 -10.73
N GLN A 174 8.38 -5.10 -11.37
CA GLN A 174 7.84 -3.88 -11.97
C GLN A 174 7.88 -4.00 -13.49
N LYS A 175 6.79 -3.57 -14.13
CA LYS A 175 6.67 -3.47 -15.58
C LYS A 175 6.18 -2.07 -15.95
N ILE A 176 6.99 -1.37 -16.74
CA ILE A 176 6.59 -0.15 -17.43
C ILE A 176 6.02 -0.59 -18.79
N LEU A 177 4.76 -0.21 -19.05
CA LEU A 177 4.10 -0.49 -20.31
C LEU A 177 4.39 0.62 -21.30
N GLU A 178 4.78 0.25 -22.52
CA GLU A 178 4.82 1.19 -23.63
C GLU A 178 3.41 1.57 -24.10
N VAL A 179 3.28 2.68 -24.84
CA VAL A 179 1.99 3.11 -25.39
C VAL A 179 1.45 2.03 -26.32
N GLY A 180 0.27 1.49 -25.99
CA GLY A 180 -0.37 0.41 -26.73
C GLY A 180 0.14 -1.00 -26.40
N GLU A 181 1.12 -1.14 -25.51
CA GLU A 181 1.53 -2.45 -25.00
C GLU A 181 0.42 -3.06 -24.13
N VAL A 182 0.10 -4.33 -24.40
CA VAL A 182 -0.91 -5.07 -23.64
C VAL A 182 -0.22 -6.19 -22.88
N LEU A 183 -0.41 -6.19 -21.56
CA LEU A 183 0.03 -7.26 -20.67
C LEU A 183 -1.18 -7.98 -20.08
N ALA A 184 -1.28 -9.29 -20.30
CA ALA A 184 -2.23 -10.13 -19.62
C ALA A 184 -1.63 -10.58 -18.27
N VAL A 185 -2.34 -10.34 -17.18
CA VAL A 185 -1.93 -10.66 -15.80
C VAL A 185 -3.14 -11.19 -15.04
N ASP A 186 -2.92 -12.13 -14.14
CA ASP A 186 -3.93 -12.48 -13.14
C ASP A 186 -4.27 -11.26 -12.30
N VAL A 187 -5.57 -11.08 -12.02
CA VAL A 187 -6.03 -9.94 -11.23
C VAL A 187 -5.47 -9.97 -9.81
N SER A 188 -5.20 -11.15 -9.24
CA SER A 188 -4.64 -11.30 -7.89
C SER A 188 -3.14 -10.99 -7.82
N CYS A 189 -2.43 -10.98 -8.96
CA CYS A 189 -1.01 -10.67 -9.02
C CYS A 189 -0.71 -9.17 -9.19
N ILE A 190 -1.72 -8.34 -9.46
CA ILE A 190 -1.54 -6.89 -9.63
C ILE A 190 -1.49 -6.23 -8.25
N VAL A 191 -0.31 -5.80 -7.79
CA VAL A 191 -0.14 -5.10 -6.50
C VAL A 191 -0.60 -3.64 -6.57
N ALA A 192 -0.14 -2.91 -7.58
CA ALA A 192 -0.47 -1.50 -7.80
C ALA A 192 -0.31 -1.11 -9.27
N VAL A 193 -1.08 -0.09 -9.70
CA VAL A 193 -1.05 0.47 -11.05
C VAL A 193 -1.18 1.98 -11.00
N THR A 194 -0.59 2.65 -11.98
CA THR A 194 -0.76 4.09 -12.19
C THR A 194 -2.12 4.37 -12.83
N SER A 195 -2.65 5.58 -12.66
CA SER A 195 -3.93 5.98 -13.25
C SER A 195 -3.94 6.05 -14.77
N THR A 196 -2.76 5.96 -15.40
CA THR A 196 -2.61 5.96 -16.87
C THR A 196 -2.81 4.59 -17.52
N VAL A 197 -2.91 3.51 -16.73
CA VAL A 197 -3.07 2.14 -17.24
C VAL A 197 -4.54 1.76 -17.29
N ASP A 198 -5.03 1.46 -18.50
CA ASP A 198 -6.37 0.92 -18.71
C ASP A 198 -6.41 -0.57 -18.33
N ILE A 199 -7.33 -0.93 -17.43
CA ILE A 199 -7.54 -2.32 -17.01
C ILE A 199 -8.86 -2.84 -17.59
N GLN A 200 -8.78 -3.97 -18.30
CA GLN A 200 -9.93 -4.68 -18.83
C GLN A 200 -9.99 -6.11 -18.26
N ILE A 201 -11.08 -6.44 -17.58
CA ILE A 201 -11.28 -7.79 -17.05
C ILE A 201 -11.90 -8.67 -18.14
N LYS A 202 -11.24 -9.78 -18.46
CA LYS A 202 -11.74 -10.80 -19.38
C LYS A 202 -12.06 -12.07 -18.62
N TYR A 203 -13.33 -12.45 -18.59
CA TYR A 203 -13.77 -13.73 -18.03
C TYR A 203 -13.51 -14.85 -19.05
N ASN A 204 -12.49 -15.66 -18.82
CA ASN A 204 -12.16 -16.79 -19.66
C ASN A 204 -13.02 -18.02 -19.29
N GLY A 205 -14.27 -18.06 -19.79
CA GLY A 205 -15.08 -19.29 -19.83
C GLY A 205 -16.35 -19.32 -18.95
N PRO A 206 -17.26 -20.28 -19.19
CA PRO A 206 -18.49 -20.42 -18.43
C PRO A 206 -18.19 -20.87 -17.00
N ALA A 207 -18.73 -20.16 -16.02
CA ALA A 207 -18.60 -20.41 -14.58
C ALA A 207 -18.81 -21.90 -14.22
N ARG A 208 -17.73 -22.67 -14.11
CA ARG A 208 -17.75 -24.03 -13.58
C ARG A 208 -16.70 -24.17 -12.49
N ARG A 209 -17.23 -24.28 -11.26
CA ARG A 209 -16.62 -24.81 -10.04
C ARG A 209 -15.56 -23.93 -9.36
N THR A 210 -16.05 -22.99 -8.57
CA THR A 210 -15.36 -22.55 -7.35
C THR A 210 -15.30 -23.73 -6.38
N MET A 211 -14.20 -24.47 -6.36
CA MET A 211 -13.84 -25.36 -5.26
C MET A 211 -12.79 -24.62 -4.43
N PHE A 212 -13.23 -24.11 -3.28
CA PHE A 212 -12.34 -23.66 -2.21
C PHE A 212 -11.55 -24.88 -1.71
N GLY A 213 -10.23 -24.80 -1.77
CA GLY A 213 -9.37 -25.83 -1.19
C GLY A 213 -7.92 -25.67 -1.65
N VAL A 214 -7.12 -25.05 -0.78
CA VAL A 214 -5.66 -25.14 -0.66
C VAL A 214 -4.84 -25.47 -1.92
N SER A 215 -4.00 -24.50 -2.29
CA SER A 215 -2.84 -24.61 -3.20
C SER A 215 -3.13 -24.77 -4.70
N SER A 216 -2.46 -23.88 -5.46
CA SER A 216 -2.32 -23.84 -6.92
C SER A 216 -3.40 -23.04 -7.66
N PHE A 217 -3.12 -21.76 -7.89
CA PHE A 217 -3.72 -20.99 -8.97
C PHE A 217 -2.62 -20.63 -9.97
N TYR A 218 -2.73 -21.15 -11.18
CA TYR A 218 -2.27 -20.48 -12.39
C TYR A 218 -3.52 -19.95 -13.07
N PHE A 219 -3.69 -18.63 -13.09
CA PHE A 219 -4.30 -17.84 -14.16
C PHE A 219 -3.54 -16.51 -14.22
#